data_AF-A0A955PMP5-F1
#
_entry.id   AF-A0A955PMP5-F1
#
_cell.length_a   1.000
_cell.length_b   1.000
_cell.length_c   1.000
_cell.angle_alpha   90.00
_cell.angle_beta   90.00
_cell.angle_gamma   90.00
#
_symmetry.space_group_name_H-M   'P 1'
#
loop_
_entity.id
_entity.type
_entity.pdbx_description
1 polymer ?
#
loop_
_entity_poly.entity_id
_entity_poly.type
_entity_poly.pdbx_seq_one_letter_code
_entity_poly.pdbx_strand_id
1 'polypeptide(L)'
;MKGLNLHRTDLVLLGMLIAFTILVAILASWVMPPEKKGSFFQQPSSYFNRAYGTKALFLTLQELGQPIQRLERSIDSHSLRDIDGLLILEPWSALSEDEQGNLRTWVMEGNCLVYIPSLEETFMEEDE
;
A
#
# COMPACT_ATOMS: atom_id res chain seq x y z
N MET A 1 -9.72 -43.80 24.03
CA MET A 1 -8.97 -43.41 22.82
C MET A 1 -8.53 -44.69 22.12
N LYS A 2 -9.17 -45.08 21.01
CA LYS A 2 -8.85 -46.31 20.28
C LYS A 2 -7.51 -46.14 19.57
N GLY A 3 -6.53 -46.97 19.89
CA GLY A 3 -5.27 -47.04 19.15
C GLY A 3 -5.55 -47.46 17.71
N LEU A 4 -5.25 -46.58 16.76
CA LEU A 4 -5.23 -46.92 15.34
C LEU A 4 -4.07 -47.89 15.12
N ASN A 5 -4.37 -49.17 14.93
CA ASN A 5 -3.41 -50.14 14.43
C ASN A 5 -3.16 -49.84 12.95
N LEU A 6 -2.35 -48.83 12.67
CA LEU A 6 -1.93 -48.52 11.30
C LEU A 6 -1.00 -49.62 10.80
N HIS A 7 -1.44 -50.31 9.75
CA HIS A 7 -0.59 -51.28 9.10
C HIS A 7 0.55 -50.55 8.37
N ARG A 8 1.67 -51.22 8.09
CA ARG A 8 2.83 -50.58 7.41
C ARG A 8 2.43 -49.95 6.06
N THR A 9 1.43 -50.52 5.40
CA THR A 9 0.83 -50.00 4.17
C THR A 9 0.14 -48.65 4.38
N ASP A 10 -0.51 -48.45 5.53
CA ASP A 10 -1.25 -47.23 5.83
C ASP A 10 -0.29 -46.07 6.14
N LEU A 11 0.86 -46.37 6.76
CA LEU A 11 1.94 -45.42 6.95
C LEU A 11 2.57 -44.97 5.63
N VAL A 12 2.74 -45.89 4.68
CA VAL A 12 3.26 -45.57 3.33
C VAL A 12 2.25 -44.72 2.55
N LEU A 13 0.97 -45.09 2.60
CA LEU A 13 -0.11 -44.32 1.96
C LEU A 13 -0.23 -42.92 2.56
N LEU A 14 -0.16 -42.79 3.89
CA LEU A 14 -0.19 -41.50 4.57
C LEU A 14 1.02 -40.64 4.18
N GLY A 15 2.22 -41.23 4.16
CA GLY A 15 3.43 -40.53 3.73
C GLY A 15 3.33 -40.03 2.29
N MET A 16 2.81 -40.86 1.38
CA MET A 16 2.61 -40.49 -0.02
C MET A 16 1.57 -39.38 -0.17
N LEU A 17 0.46 -39.43 0.59
CA LEU A 17 -0.57 -38.39 0.60
C LEU A 17 0.00 -37.05 1.07
N ILE A 18 0.78 -37.05 2.15
CA ILE A 18 1.42 -35.83 2.68
C ILE A 18 2.39 -35.27 1.64
N ALA A 19 3.26 -36.11 1.07
CA ALA A 19 4.21 -35.69 0.05
C ALA A 19 3.52 -35.11 -1.19
N PHE A 20 2.43 -35.73 -1.64
CA PHE A 20 1.63 -35.23 -2.75
C PHE A 20 0.97 -33.88 -2.43
N THR A 21 0.43 -33.73 -1.22
CA THR A 21 -0.20 -32.46 -0.78
C THR A 21 0.82 -31.32 -0.74
N ILE A 22 2.03 -31.59 -0.24
CA ILE A 22 3.14 -30.62 -0.23
C ILE A 22 3.54 -30.25 -1.66
N LEU A 23 3.66 -31.25 -2.55
CA LEU A 23 4.02 -31.02 -3.96
C LEU A 23 2.99 -30.12 -4.66
N VAL A 24 1.70 -30.40 -4.46
CA VAL A 24 0.61 -29.58 -5.02
C VAL A 24 0.64 -28.17 -4.46
N ALA A 25 0.90 -27.99 -3.16
CA ALA A 25 1.00 -26.65 -2.56
C ALA A 25 2.16 -25.83 -3.13
N ILE A 26 3.33 -26.46 -3.36
CA ILE A 26 4.49 -25.80 -3.98
C ILE A 26 4.17 -25.41 -5.42
N LEU A 27 3.59 -26.33 -6.21
CA LEU A 27 3.21 -26.06 -7.60
C LEU A 27 2.15 -24.96 -7.69
N ALA A 28 1.15 -24.98 -6.80
CA ALA A 28 0.14 -23.93 -6.71
C ALA A 28 0.76 -22.57 -6.38
N SER A 29 1.74 -22.51 -5.47
CA SER A 29 2.45 -21.28 -5.12
C SER A 29 3.28 -20.70 -6.28
N TRP A 30 3.72 -21.53 -7.23
CA TRP A 30 4.47 -21.09 -8.41
C TRP A 30 3.56 -20.63 -9.54
N VAL A 31 2.45 -21.34 -9.78
CA VAL A 31 1.51 -21.03 -10.88
C VAL A 31 0.57 -19.88 -10.49
N MET A 32 0.21 -19.78 -9.22
CA MET A 32 -0.64 -18.73 -8.66
C MET A 32 0.14 -18.05 -7.53
N PRO A 33 0.98 -17.04 -7.83
CA PRO A 33 1.53 -16.21 -6.77
C PRO A 33 0.35 -15.69 -5.93
N PRO A 34 0.41 -15.82 -4.60
CA PRO A 34 -0.69 -15.41 -3.75
C PRO A 34 -1.01 -13.96 -4.06
N GLU A 35 -2.22 -13.69 -4.54
CA GLU A 35 -2.74 -12.34 -4.54
C GLU A 35 -2.57 -11.84 -3.11
N LYS A 36 -1.76 -10.79 -2.95
CA LYS A 36 -1.53 -10.11 -1.68
C LYS A 36 -2.88 -9.55 -1.20
N LYS A 37 -3.71 -10.40 -0.59
CA LYS A 37 -4.89 -9.97 0.15
C LYS A 37 -4.37 -9.20 1.34
N GLY A 38 -4.69 -7.91 1.34
CA GLY A 38 -4.19 -6.92 2.26
C GLY A 38 -4.26 -7.37 3.72
N SER A 39 -3.25 -6.92 4.46
CA SER A 39 -3.25 -6.87 5.92
C SER A 39 -4.63 -6.48 6.46
N PHE A 40 -5.03 -7.12 7.56
CA PHE A 40 -6.25 -6.83 8.31
C PHE A 40 -6.32 -5.38 8.82
N PHE A 41 -5.18 -4.67 8.83
CA PHE A 41 -5.13 -3.23 9.08
C PHE A 41 -5.36 -2.48 7.76
N GLN A 42 -6.47 -1.75 7.71
CA GLN A 42 -6.83 -0.80 6.66
C GLN A 42 -5.74 0.28 6.54
N GLN A 43 -4.71 0.02 5.76
CA GLN A 43 -3.74 1.03 5.36
C GLN A 43 -4.23 1.66 4.05
N PRO A 44 -4.77 2.88 4.02
CA PRO A 44 -4.93 3.59 2.77
C PRO A 44 -3.56 3.78 2.15
N SER A 45 -3.24 2.94 1.17
CA SER A 45 -2.05 3.06 0.33
C SER A 45 -2.51 3.05 -1.11
N SER A 46 -1.69 3.63 -1.98
CA SER A 46 -1.88 3.73 -3.42
C SER A 46 -1.77 2.37 -4.15
N TYR A 47 -2.00 1.28 -3.42
CA TYR A 47 -2.22 -0.09 -3.88
C TYR A 47 -3.71 -0.51 -3.82
N PHE A 48 -4.60 0.29 -3.23
CA PHE A 48 -6.00 -0.10 -3.04
C PHE A 48 -6.87 0.14 -4.29
N ASN A 49 -7.65 -0.90 -4.66
CA ASN A 49 -8.57 -0.97 -5.80
C ASN A 49 -10.05 -0.69 -5.42
N ARG A 50 -10.34 -0.11 -4.24
CA ARG A 50 -11.71 0.29 -3.90
C ARG A 50 -11.98 1.74 -4.33
N ALA A 51 -13.26 2.10 -4.46
CA ALA A 51 -13.82 3.33 -5.04
C ALA A 51 -13.29 4.69 -4.52
N TYR A 52 -12.34 4.69 -3.58
CA TYR A 52 -11.72 5.86 -2.94
C TYR A 52 -10.20 5.96 -3.18
N GLY A 53 -9.64 5.13 -4.08
CA GLY A 53 -8.19 5.08 -4.32
C GLY A 53 -7.71 6.13 -5.32
N THR A 54 -6.66 6.86 -4.97
CA THR A 54 -5.88 7.77 -5.85
C THR A 54 -5.22 7.04 -7.04
N LYS A 55 -5.37 5.72 -7.14
CA LYS A 55 -4.89 4.87 -8.22
C LYS A 55 -5.50 5.22 -9.58
N ALA A 56 -6.77 5.59 -9.63
CA ALA A 56 -7.38 6.03 -10.89
C ALA A 56 -6.70 7.31 -11.40
N LEU A 57 -6.49 8.30 -10.52
CA LEU A 57 -5.77 9.52 -10.85
C LEU A 57 -4.33 9.25 -11.28
N PHE A 58 -3.62 8.38 -10.55
CA PHE A 58 -2.25 7.98 -10.88
C PHE A 58 -2.16 7.33 -12.27
N LEU A 59 -3.05 6.37 -12.56
CA LEU A 59 -3.08 5.69 -13.86
C LEU A 59 -3.44 6.64 -15.01
N THR A 60 -4.42 7.53 -14.82
CA THR A 60 -4.80 8.51 -15.84
C THR A 60 -3.65 9.47 -16.15
N LEU A 61 -3.00 10.02 -15.13
CA LEU A 61 -1.85 10.90 -15.34
C LEU A 61 -0.67 10.14 -16.00
N GLN A 62 -0.50 8.84 -15.68
CA GLN A 62 0.54 8.00 -16.28
C GLN A 62 0.24 7.74 -17.77
N GLU A 63 -1.02 7.49 -18.12
CA GLU A 63 -1.48 7.31 -19.51
C GLU A 63 -1.32 8.60 -20.33
N LEU A 64 -1.45 9.77 -19.69
CA LEU A 64 -1.16 11.08 -20.29
C LEU A 64 0.34 11.38 -20.46
N GLY A 65 1.22 10.43 -20.12
CA GLY A 65 2.66 10.53 -20.32
C GLY A 65 3.36 11.47 -19.33
N GLN A 66 2.73 11.81 -18.21
CA GLN A 66 3.35 12.65 -17.19
C GLN A 66 4.39 11.85 -16.37
N PRO A 67 5.55 12.43 -16.03
CA PRO A 67 6.57 11.78 -15.21
C PRO A 67 6.16 11.78 -13.74
N ILE A 68 5.20 10.93 -13.37
CA ILE A 68 4.71 10.85 -11.99
C ILE A 68 5.61 9.89 -11.21
N GLN A 69 6.03 10.34 -10.04
CA GLN A 69 6.67 9.50 -9.04
C GLN A 69 5.87 9.50 -7.74
N ARG A 70 5.92 8.38 -7.02
CA ARG A 70 5.36 8.29 -5.68
C ARG A 70 6.44 8.70 -4.69
N LEU A 71 6.15 9.70 -3.88
CA LEU A 71 7.01 10.08 -2.76
C LEU A 71 6.68 9.18 -1.56
N GLU A 72 7.55 8.22 -1.26
CA GLU A 72 7.40 7.31 -0.11
C GLU A 72 8.25 7.73 1.10
N ARG A 73 9.02 8.82 0.99
CA ARG A 73 9.91 9.37 2.03
C ARG A 73 9.35 10.69 2.58
N SER A 74 9.86 11.12 3.74
CA SER A 74 9.50 12.40 4.38
C SER A 74 9.71 13.58 3.42
N ILE A 75 8.89 14.61 3.58
CA ILE A 75 8.87 15.79 2.72
C ILE A 75 9.98 16.75 3.16
N ASP A 76 11.13 16.65 2.48
CA ASP A 76 12.28 17.51 2.69
C ASP A 76 12.70 18.26 1.41
N SER A 77 13.57 19.25 1.57
CA SER A 77 14.06 20.08 0.45
C SER A 77 14.80 19.28 -0.63
N HIS A 78 15.37 18.12 -0.29
CA HIS A 78 16.02 17.25 -1.27
C HIS A 78 14.97 16.50 -2.10
N SER A 79 13.91 16.02 -1.46
CA SER A 79 12.82 15.28 -2.09
C SER A 79 11.99 16.13 -3.05
N LEU A 80 11.87 17.43 -2.77
CA LEU A 80 11.08 18.39 -3.54
C LEU A 80 11.85 19.04 -4.71
N ARG A 81 13.18 18.90 -4.76
CA ARG A 81 14.04 19.63 -5.71
C ARG A 81 13.70 19.39 -7.18
N ASP A 82 13.33 18.16 -7.54
CA ASP A 82 13.07 17.74 -8.92
C ASP A 82 11.57 17.54 -9.20
N ILE A 83 10.72 18.16 -8.39
CA ILE A 83 9.26 18.03 -8.46
C ILE A 83 8.66 19.42 -8.66
N ASP A 84 7.88 19.60 -9.73
CA ASP A 84 7.17 20.85 -10.03
C ASP A 84 5.78 20.92 -9.37
N GLY A 85 5.22 19.75 -9.05
CA GLY A 85 3.86 19.61 -8.52
C GLY A 85 3.72 18.46 -7.53
N LEU A 86 3.07 18.71 -6.40
CA LEU A 86 2.84 17.73 -5.35
C LEU A 86 1.35 17.63 -5.05
N LEU A 87 0.84 16.40 -5.01
CA LEU A 87 -0.54 16.09 -4.62
C LEU A 87 -0.50 15.30 -3.32
N ILE A 88 -1.05 15.88 -2.25
CA ILE A 88 -1.25 15.23 -0.95
C ILE A 88 -2.76 15.03 -0.79
N LEU A 89 -3.17 13.77 -0.76
CA LEU A 89 -4.58 13.38 -0.81
C LEU A 89 -4.91 12.55 0.42
N GLU A 90 -5.81 13.08 1.27
CA GLU A 90 -6.27 12.45 2.51
C GLU A 90 -5.12 11.89 3.36
N PRO A 91 -4.20 12.74 3.85
CA PRO A 91 -3.10 12.28 4.67
C PRO A 91 -3.62 11.62 5.95
N TRP A 92 -3.00 10.50 6.31
CA TRP A 92 -3.35 9.75 7.53
C TRP A 92 -2.83 10.44 8.80
N SER A 93 -1.74 11.20 8.67
CA SER A 93 -1.12 11.94 9.75
C SER A 93 -0.89 13.36 9.30
N ALA A 94 -1.09 14.30 10.23
CA ALA A 94 -0.73 15.70 10.03
C ALA A 94 0.74 15.84 9.63
N LEU A 95 1.02 16.83 8.79
CA LEU A 95 2.38 17.21 8.41
C LEU A 95 3.10 17.80 9.60
N SER A 96 4.36 17.41 9.82
CA SER A 96 5.19 18.02 10.87
C SER A 96 5.48 19.50 10.59
N GLU A 97 5.82 20.29 11.60
CA GLU A 97 6.17 21.72 11.41
C GLU A 97 7.32 21.90 10.41
N ASP A 98 8.31 21.02 10.44
CA ASP A 98 9.43 21.02 9.49
C ASP A 98 8.97 20.78 8.05
N GLU A 99 8.08 19.80 7.85
CA GLU A 99 7.51 19.48 6.53
C GLU A 99 6.64 20.63 6.01
N GLN A 100 5.85 21.26 6.88
CA GLN A 100 5.06 22.45 6.53
C GLN A 100 5.97 23.63 6.14
N GLY A 101 7.07 23.84 6.86
CA GLY A 101 8.05 24.88 6.54
C GLY A 101 8.72 24.66 5.18
N ASN A 102 9.11 23.42 4.89
CA ASN A 102 9.68 23.03 3.61
C ASN A 102 8.68 23.20 2.46
N LEU A 103 7.44 22.73 2.63
CA LEU A 103 6.37 22.90 1.64
C LEU A 103 6.05 24.36 1.38
N ARG A 104 5.96 25.18 2.44
CA ARG A 104 5.73 26.62 2.30
C ARG A 104 6.83 27.27 1.46
N THR A 105 8.09 26.96 1.74
CA THR A 105 9.23 27.49 0.99
C THR A 105 9.15 27.08 -0.48
N TRP A 106 8.92 25.79 -0.73
CA TRP A 106 8.82 25.23 -2.08
C TRP A 106 7.64 25.81 -2.88
N VAL A 107 6.48 26.06 -2.26
CA VAL A 107 5.35 26.75 -2.91
C VAL A 107 5.69 28.22 -3.20
N MET A 108 6.39 28.91 -2.29
CA MET A 108 6.84 30.30 -2.51
C MET A 108 7.84 30.42 -3.67
N GLU A 109 8.57 29.35 -3.99
CA GLU A 109 9.46 29.28 -5.16
C GLU A 109 8.71 29.14 -6.50
N GLY A 110 7.37 29.00 -6.45
CA GLY A 110 6.50 28.97 -7.64
C GLY A 110 5.95 27.59 -8.00
N ASN A 111 6.22 26.57 -7.17
CA ASN A 111 5.74 25.21 -7.39
C ASN A 111 4.27 25.02 -6.95
N CYS A 112 3.63 23.95 -7.42
CA CYS A 112 2.19 23.73 -7.19
C CYS A 112 1.90 22.64 -6.15
N LEU A 113 1.22 23.01 -5.06
CA LEU A 113 0.71 22.06 -4.06
C LEU A 113 -0.81 21.92 -4.20
N VAL A 114 -1.29 20.68 -4.34
CA VAL A 114 -2.70 20.32 -4.18
C VAL A 114 -2.84 19.50 -2.91
N TYR A 115 -3.53 20.05 -1.91
CA TYR A 115 -3.78 19.40 -0.63
C TYR A 115 -5.28 19.14 -0.46
N ILE A 116 -5.64 17.87 -0.24
CA ILE A 116 -7.00 17.47 0.13
C ILE A 116 -6.92 16.90 1.56
N PRO A 117 -7.47 17.60 2.57
CA PRO A 117 -7.43 17.13 3.96
C PRO A 117 -8.22 15.84 4.12
N SER A 118 -7.87 15.05 5.15
CA SER A 118 -8.73 13.96 5.57
C SER A 118 -9.96 14.52 6.28
N LEU A 119 -11.12 13.87 6.12
CA LEU A 119 -12.37 14.31 6.75
C LEU A 119 -12.26 14.35 8.29
N GLU A 120 -11.35 13.57 8.90
CA GLU A 120 -11.15 13.57 10.35
C GLU A 120 -10.48 14.85 10.86
N GLU A 121 -9.59 15.48 10.08
CA GLU A 121 -8.93 16.75 10.47
C GLU A 121 -9.91 17.94 10.40
N THR A 122 -10.85 17.94 9.44
CA THR A 122 -11.79 19.06 9.25
C THR A 122 -12.78 19.24 10.41
N PHE A 123 -13.12 18.17 11.14
CA PHE A 123 -14.04 18.25 12.28
C PHE A 123 -13.37 18.59 13.61
N MET A 124 -12.04 18.63 13.69
CA MET A 124 -11.33 19.03 14.93
C MET A 124 -11.02 20.53 15.01
N GLU A 125 -11.12 21.27 13.90
CA GLU A 125 -10.89 22.73 13.88
C GLU A 125 -12.13 23.57 14.26
N GLU A 126 -13.34 23.00 14.33
CA GLU A 126 -14.57 23.76 14.64
C GLU A 126 -14.90 23.88 16.14
N ASP A 127 -14.13 23.26 17.04
CA ASP A 127 -14.41 23.20 18.49
C ASP A 127 -13.48 24.08 19.39
N GLU A 128 -12.74 25.05 18.82
CA GLU A 128 -12.01 26.10 19.57
C GLU A 128 -12.67 27.49 19.48
#